data_AF-A0A7L4FUQ5-F1
#
_entry.id   AF-A0A7L4FUQ5-F1
#
_cell.length_a   1.000
_cell.length_b   1.000
_cell.length_c   1.000
_cell.angle_alpha   90.00
_cell.angle_beta   90.00
_cell.angle_gamma   90.00
#
_symmetry.space_group_name_H-M   'P 1'
#
loop_
_entity.id
_entity.type
_entity.pdbx_description
1 polymer ?
#
loop_
_entity_poly.entity_id
_entity_poly.type
_entity_poly.pdbx_seq_one_letter_code
_entity_poly.pdbx_strand_id
1 'polypeptide(L)'
;SLRLVDGPDSCSGRLEVFHNGSWATVCDDGWDMSDAAVVCRQLGCGQVLAAKSDAFFGEGTGVVLLDEVACGGDESSLEQCSHQGLGTHDCYH
;
A
#
# COMPACT_ATOMS: atom_id res chain seq x y z
N SER A 1 -0.06 -10.97 1.32
CA SER A 1 -0.67 -10.84 -0.03
C SER A 1 -1.19 -9.43 -0.22
N LEU A 2 -1.30 -8.91 -1.44
CA LEU A 2 -1.82 -7.56 -1.72
C LEU A 2 -3.13 -7.61 -2.50
N ARG A 3 -3.96 -6.57 -2.36
CA ARG A 3 -5.06 -6.26 -3.27
C ARG A 3 -5.24 -4.75 -3.43
N LEU A 4 -5.81 -4.35 -4.56
CA LEU A 4 -6.33 -3.00 -4.79
C LEU A 4 -7.87 -3.09 -4.81
N VAL A 5 -8.53 -2.22 -4.05
CA VAL A 5 -10.00 -2.21 -3.91
C VAL A 5 -10.57 -0.82 -4.18
N ASP A 6 -11.86 -0.77 -4.52
CA ASP A 6 -12.62 0.47 -4.75
C ASP A 6 -12.07 1.40 -5.85
N GLY A 7 -11.22 0.87 -6.72
CA GLY A 7 -10.80 1.54 -7.96
C GLY A 7 -11.56 1.05 -9.20
N PRO A 8 -11.35 1.71 -10.34
CA PRO A 8 -12.07 1.42 -11.59
C PRO A 8 -11.69 0.08 -12.25
N ASP A 9 -10.56 -0.51 -11.88
CA ASP A 9 -10.04 -1.76 -12.44
C ASP A 9 -9.18 -2.52 -11.42
N SER A 10 -8.67 -3.70 -11.80
CA SER A 10 -7.87 -4.55 -10.92
C SER A 10 -6.48 -4.00 -10.57
N CYS A 11 -6.04 -2.92 -11.21
CA CYS A 11 -4.72 -2.31 -11.07
C CYS A 11 -4.78 -0.88 -10.51
N SER A 12 -5.94 -0.48 -10.01
CA SER A 12 -6.21 0.82 -9.42
C SER A 12 -7.05 0.63 -8.17
N GLY A 13 -6.76 1.35 -7.09
CA GLY A 13 -7.57 1.29 -5.88
C GLY A 13 -6.80 1.59 -4.60
N ARG A 14 -7.51 1.54 -3.48
CA ARG A 14 -6.92 1.54 -2.15
C ARG A 14 -6.14 0.24 -1.94
N LEU A 15 -4.92 0.38 -1.44
CA LEU A 15 -4.05 -0.74 -1.14
C LEU A 15 -4.44 -1.40 0.18
N GLU A 16 -4.55 -2.73 0.15
CA GLU A 16 -4.69 -3.53 1.36
C GLU A 16 -3.72 -4.71 1.37
N VAL A 17 -3.17 -4.98 2.55
CA VAL A 17 -2.21 -6.05 2.83
C VAL A 17 -2.90 -7.12 3.66
N PHE A 18 -2.82 -8.37 3.21
CA PHE A 18 -3.29 -9.52 3.98
C PHE A 18 -2.20 -9.95 4.95
N HIS A 19 -2.46 -9.77 6.25
CA HIS A 19 -1.54 -10.08 7.34
C HIS A 19 -2.31 -10.73 8.49
N ASN A 20 -1.78 -11.82 9.05
CA ASN A 20 -2.37 -12.57 10.18
C ASN A 20 -3.87 -12.92 10.06
N GLY A 21 -4.33 -13.24 8.84
CA GLY A 21 -5.70 -13.71 8.61
C GLY A 21 -6.73 -12.61 8.33
N SER A 22 -6.31 -11.34 8.30
CA SER A 22 -7.17 -10.18 8.00
C SER A 22 -6.53 -9.26 6.97
N TRP A 23 -7.38 -8.47 6.29
CA TRP A 23 -6.93 -7.36 5.46
C TRP A 23 -6.71 -6.12 6.33
N ALA A 24 -5.64 -5.41 6.03
CA ALA A 24 -5.23 -4.18 6.69
C ALA A 24 -4.82 -3.15 5.65
N THR A 25 -4.84 -1.89 6.04
CA THR A 25 -4.50 -0.74 5.19
C THR A 25 -3.03 -0.33 5.36
N VAL A 26 -2.60 0.60 4.51
CA VAL A 26 -1.28 1.23 4.54
C VAL A 26 -1.49 2.73 4.66
N CYS A 27 -0.76 3.39 5.55
CA CYS A 27 -0.78 4.85 5.65
C CYS A 27 -0.08 5.48 4.43
N ASP A 28 -0.55 6.66 4.05
CA ASP A 28 -0.02 7.43 2.92
C ASP A 28 1.13 8.38 3.31
N ASP A 29 1.50 8.46 4.59
CA ASP A 29 2.69 9.20 5.02
C ASP A 29 3.94 8.61 4.36
N GLY A 30 4.66 9.48 3.65
CA GLY A 30 5.82 9.09 2.85
C GLY A 30 5.51 8.37 1.54
N TRP A 31 4.25 8.01 1.27
CA TRP A 31 3.86 7.18 0.13
C TRP A 31 4.14 7.84 -1.23
N ASP A 32 4.95 7.19 -2.04
CA ASP A 32 5.43 7.75 -3.31
C ASP A 32 5.35 6.78 -4.52
N MET A 33 5.92 7.23 -5.64
CA MET A 33 5.95 6.46 -6.88
C MET A 33 6.78 5.18 -6.80
N SER A 34 7.81 5.15 -5.96
CA SER A 34 8.68 3.99 -5.72
C SER A 34 7.91 2.91 -4.97
N ASP A 35 7.14 3.29 -3.95
CA ASP A 35 6.29 2.36 -3.20
C ASP A 35 5.21 1.76 -4.10
N ALA A 36 4.51 2.63 -4.82
CA ALA A 36 3.49 2.22 -5.77
C ALA A 36 4.07 1.35 -6.91
N ALA A 37 5.33 1.57 -7.32
CA ALA A 37 5.99 0.71 -8.30
C ALA A 37 6.21 -0.71 -7.77
N VAL A 38 6.59 -0.87 -6.50
CA VAL A 38 6.72 -2.19 -5.85
C VAL A 38 5.37 -2.88 -5.82
N VAL A 39 4.30 -2.18 -5.45
CA VAL A 39 2.92 -2.73 -5.45
C VAL A 39 2.50 -3.17 -6.85
N CYS A 40 2.64 -2.31 -7.86
CA CYS A 40 2.28 -2.65 -9.24
C CYS A 40 3.07 -3.85 -9.75
N ARG A 41 4.37 -3.94 -9.44
CA ARG A 41 5.20 -5.11 -9.78
C ARG A 41 4.73 -6.36 -9.06
N GLN A 42 4.47 -6.28 -7.76
CA GLN A 42 4.04 -7.43 -6.95
C GLN A 42 2.67 -7.96 -7.39
N LEU A 43 1.77 -7.09 -7.87
CA LEU A 43 0.46 -7.46 -8.39
C LEU A 43 0.46 -7.83 -9.88
N GLY A 44 1.58 -7.63 -10.60
CA GLY A 44 1.65 -7.86 -12.04
C GLY A 44 0.88 -6.82 -12.88
N CYS A 45 0.69 -5.62 -12.35
CA CYS A 45 -0.02 -4.50 -12.99
C CYS A 45 0.86 -3.67 -13.94
N GLY A 46 2.13 -4.00 -14.08
CA GLY A 46 3.05 -3.30 -14.98
C GLY A 46 3.61 -2.01 -14.36
N GLN A 47 3.75 -0.98 -15.18
CA GLN A 47 4.34 0.29 -14.75
C GLN A 47 3.35 1.12 -13.95
N VAL A 48 3.80 1.67 -12.82
CA VAL A 48 3.02 2.62 -12.02
C VAL A 48 2.71 3.89 -12.82
N LEU A 49 1.46 4.34 -12.74
CA LEU A 49 1.00 5.56 -13.40
C LEU A 49 0.84 6.73 -12.43
N ALA A 50 0.46 6.44 -11.19
CA ALA A 50 0.31 7.43 -10.12
C ALA A 50 0.37 6.76 -8.75
N ALA A 51 0.93 7.47 -7.78
CA ALA A 51 0.73 7.24 -6.36
C ALA A 51 -0.35 8.21 -5.86
N LYS A 52 -1.34 7.71 -5.11
CA LYS A 52 -2.46 8.50 -4.58
C LYS A 52 -2.43 8.44 -3.05
N SER A 53 -2.73 9.57 -2.42
CA SER A 53 -2.81 9.79 -0.98
C SER A 53 -4.25 10.17 -0.57
N ASP A 54 -4.45 10.51 0.70
CA ASP A 54 -5.65 11.14 1.26
C ASP A 54 -6.93 10.34 0.99
N ALA A 55 -6.84 9.02 1.15
CA ALA A 55 -7.94 8.08 0.94
C ALA A 55 -8.68 8.30 -0.41
N PHE A 56 -7.96 8.60 -1.50
CA PHE A 56 -8.54 8.93 -2.81
C PHE A 56 -9.60 7.93 -3.33
N PHE A 57 -9.42 6.63 -3.05
CA PHE A 57 -10.36 5.56 -3.42
C PHE A 57 -11.33 5.20 -2.29
N GLY A 58 -11.52 6.10 -1.33
CA GLY A 58 -12.28 5.89 -0.10
C GLY A 58 -11.43 5.35 1.04
N GLU A 59 -11.87 5.62 2.26
CA GLU A 59 -11.23 5.18 3.50
C GLU A 59 -11.31 3.65 3.65
N GLY A 60 -10.29 3.08 4.29
CA GLY A 60 -10.34 1.68 4.71
C GLY A 60 -11.02 1.52 6.07
N THR A 61 -11.01 0.29 6.57
CA THR A 61 -11.48 -0.02 7.92
C THR A 61 -10.55 -1.02 8.57
N GLY A 62 -10.60 -1.11 9.90
CA GLY A 62 -9.77 -2.05 10.66
C GLY A 62 -8.44 -1.42 11.04
N VAL A 63 -7.36 -2.17 10.84
CA VAL A 63 -6.02 -1.78 11.30
C VAL A 63 -5.19 -1.21 10.16
N VAL A 64 -4.38 -0.20 10.46
CA VAL A 64 -3.29 0.26 9.60
C VAL A 64 -2.08 -0.61 9.91
N LEU A 65 -1.52 -1.28 8.89
CA LEU A 65 -0.43 -2.24 9.07
C LEU A 65 0.94 -1.62 8.87
N LEU A 66 1.07 -0.72 7.89
CA LEU A 66 2.33 -0.14 7.46
C LEU A 66 2.22 1.38 7.42
N ASP A 67 3.32 2.03 7.74
CA ASP A 67 3.48 3.48 7.81
C ASP A 67 4.95 3.87 7.53
N GLU A 68 5.14 5.09 7.00
CA GLU A 68 6.38 5.61 6.40
C GLU A 68 7.05 4.55 5.52
N VAL A 69 6.28 3.99 4.59
CA VAL A 69 6.81 3.02 3.63
C VAL A 69 7.78 3.77 2.71
N ALA A 70 9.00 3.27 2.62
CA ALA A 70 10.07 3.86 1.81
C ALA A 70 10.79 2.76 1.04
N CYS A 71 10.25 2.41 -0.12
CA CYS A 71 10.83 1.46 -1.05
C CYS A 71 11.96 2.11 -1.88
N GLY A 72 13.02 1.36 -2.15
CA GLY A 72 14.04 1.71 -3.14
C GLY A 72 13.59 1.47 -4.60
N GLY A 73 12.50 0.72 -4.79
CA GLY A 73 11.92 0.42 -6.10
C GLY A 73 12.33 -0.93 -6.68
N ASP A 74 13.22 -1.66 -6.01
CA ASP A 74 13.76 -2.97 -6.44
C ASP A 74 13.26 -4.14 -5.58
N GLU A 75 12.49 -3.85 -4.52
CA GLU A 75 11.92 -4.84 -3.61
C GLU A 75 10.91 -5.76 -4.30
N SER A 76 10.99 -7.06 -4.02
CA SER A 76 10.05 -8.03 -4.59
C SER A 76 8.65 -7.95 -3.97
N SER A 77 8.54 -7.35 -2.78
CA SER A 77 7.29 -7.18 -2.07
C SER A 77 7.30 -5.93 -1.19
N LEU A 78 6.13 -5.34 -0.96
CA LEU A 78 5.96 -4.15 -0.12
C LEU A 78 6.49 -4.34 1.31
N GLU A 79 6.30 -5.52 1.90
CA GLU A 79 6.78 -5.86 3.26
C GLU A 79 8.32 -5.90 3.38
N GLN A 80 9.06 -5.82 2.28
CA GLN A 80 10.54 -5.74 2.28
C GLN A 80 11.05 -4.30 2.26
N CYS A 81 10.20 -3.33 1.99
CA CYS A 81 10.57 -1.92 2.02
C CYS A 81 10.83 -1.47 3.46
N SER A 82 11.59 -0.39 3.61
CA SER A 82 11.73 0.24 4.93
C SER A 82 10.37 0.76 5.38
N HIS A 83 10.04 0.59 6.66
CA HIS A 83 8.80 1.05 7.28
C HIS A 83 8.97 1.14 8.82
N GLN A 84 8.09 1.84 9.53
CA GLN A 84 8.23 2.01 10.99
C GLN A 84 8.10 0.71 11.81
N GLY A 85 7.50 -0.32 11.22
CA GLY A 85 7.25 -1.62 11.85
C GLY A 85 5.76 -1.98 11.72
N LEU A 86 5.46 -3.27 11.78
CA LEU A 86 4.08 -3.73 11.60
C LEU A 86 3.17 -3.20 12.71
N GLY A 87 2.09 -2.52 12.32
CA GLY A 87 1.11 -1.92 13.23
C GLY A 87 1.62 -0.73 14.04
N THR A 88 2.80 -0.19 13.70
CA THR A 88 3.33 1.06 14.28
C THR A 88 3.00 2.19 13.33
N HIS A 89 2.09 3.08 13.73
CA HIS A 89 1.62 4.21 12.94
C HIS A 89 0.96 5.27 13.84
N ASP A 90 0.79 6.49 13.33
CA ASP A 90 -0.06 7.53 13.95
C ASP A 90 -1.24 7.98 13.05
N CYS A 91 -1.44 7.29 11.93
CA CYS A 91 -2.50 7.57 10.97
C CYS A 91 -3.90 7.10 11.40
N TYR A 92 -4.91 7.72 10.79
CA TYR A 92 -6.32 7.35 10.89
C TYR A 92 -6.91 7.08 9.50
N HIS A 93 -8.07 6.44 9.46
CA HIS A 93 -8.86 6.28 8.25
C HIS A 93 -9.67 7.51 7.95
#